data_AF-A0A7H0TIY8-F1
#
_entry.id   AF-A0A7H0TIY8-F1
#
_cell.length_a   1.000
_cell.length_b   1.000
_cell.length_c   1.000
_cell.angle_alpha   90.00
_cell.angle_beta   90.00
_cell.angle_gamma   90.00
#
_symmetry.space_group_name_H-M   'P 1'
#
loop_
_entity.id
_entity.type
_entity.pdbx_description
1 polymer ?
#
loop_
_entity_poly.entity_id
_entity_poly.type
_entity_poly.pdbx_seq_one_letter_code
_entity_poly.pdbx_strand_id
1 'polypeptide(L)'
;MASVQLQNVTKAWGEVVVSKDINLDIHEGEFVVFVGPSGCGKSTLLRMIAGLETITSGDLFIGEKRMNDTPPAERGVGMVFQSYALYPHLSVAENMSFGLKLAGAKKEVINQRVNQVAEVLQLA
;
A
#
# COMPACT_ATOMS: atom_id res chain seq x y z
N MET A 1 -2.26 -5.76 -13.15
CA MET A 1 -2.45 -4.86 -11.97
C MET A 1 -3.94 -4.85 -11.64
N ALA A 2 -4.35 -4.44 -10.44
CA ALA A 2 -5.77 -4.42 -10.08
C ALA A 2 -6.29 -2.98 -10.04
N SER A 3 -7.56 -2.78 -10.40
CA SER A 3 -8.26 -1.52 -10.15
C SER A 3 -8.44 -1.29 -8.65
N VAL A 4 -8.64 -0.04 -8.24
CA VAL A 4 -8.98 0.32 -6.85
C VAL A 4 -10.22 1.19 -6.89
N GLN A 5 -11.23 0.83 -6.09
CA GLN A 5 -12.47 1.58 -6.00
C GLN A 5 -12.82 1.88 -4.54
N LEU A 6 -13.17 3.13 -4.28
CA LEU A 6 -13.67 3.62 -3.00
C LEU A 6 -15.12 4.07 -3.21
N GLN A 7 -16.05 3.47 -2.48
CA GLN A 7 -17.47 3.80 -2.52
C GLN A 7 -17.90 4.37 -1.17
N ASN A 8 -18.26 5.66 -1.17
CA ASN A 8 -18.74 6.39 0.02
C ASN A 8 -17.83 6.22 1.25
N VAL A 9 -16.51 6.15 1.03
CA VAL A 9 -15.55 5.85 2.10
C VAL A 9 -15.42 7.04 3.04
N THR A 10 -15.67 6.76 4.32
CA THR A 10 -15.56 7.74 5.40
C THR A 10 -14.63 7.23 6.48
N LYS A 11 -13.82 8.15 7.01
CA LYS A 11 -12.98 7.95 8.18
C LYS A 11 -13.36 8.95 9.26
N ALA A 12 -13.68 8.43 10.44
CA ALA A 12 -13.83 9.20 11.66
C ALA A 12 -13.01 8.61 12.80
N TRP A 13 -12.55 9.47 13.71
CA TRP A 13 -12.01 9.11 15.01
C TRP A 13 -12.94 9.66 16.09
N GLY A 14 -13.76 8.77 16.66
CA GLY A 14 -14.87 9.19 17.51
C GLY A 14 -15.82 10.10 16.73
N GLU A 15 -16.05 11.30 17.24
CA GLU A 15 -16.94 12.30 16.63
C GLU A 15 -16.28 13.11 15.50
N VAL A 16 -14.96 13.04 15.35
CA VAL A 16 -14.22 13.84 14.37
C VAL A 16 -14.14 13.11 13.04
N VAL A 17 -14.80 13.66 12.01
CA VAL A 17 -14.73 13.15 10.63
C VAL A 17 -13.50 13.73 9.92
N VAL A 18 -12.57 12.84 9.57
CA VAL A 18 -11.27 13.17 8.94
C VAL A 18 -11.38 13.16 7.41
N SER A 19 -12.17 12.24 6.89
CA SER A 19 -12.42 12.06 5.47
C SER A 19 -13.87 11.65 5.31
N LYS A 20 -14.60 12.33 4.44
CA LYS A 20 -16.06 12.17 4.31
C LYS A 20 -16.41 11.86 2.87
N ASP A 21 -17.21 10.82 2.67
CA ASP A 21 -17.86 10.47 1.40
C ASP A 21 -16.89 10.41 0.19
N ILE A 22 -15.71 9.81 0.39
CA ILE A 22 -14.73 9.64 -0.70
C ILE A 22 -15.26 8.62 -1.70
N ASN A 23 -15.39 9.07 -2.95
CA ASN A 23 -15.72 8.25 -4.09
C ASN A 23 -14.61 8.41 -5.14
N LEU A 24 -13.97 7.30 -5.50
CA LEU A 24 -12.83 7.31 -6.41
C LEU A 24 -12.72 5.96 -7.11
N ASP A 25 -12.53 6.01 -8.42
CA ASP A 25 -12.22 4.86 -9.26
C ASP A 25 -10.83 5.07 -9.86
N ILE A 26 -9.93 4.13 -9.59
CA ILE A 26 -8.58 4.06 -10.16
C ILE A 26 -8.53 2.82 -11.05
N HIS A 27 -8.34 3.03 -12.34
CA HIS A 27 -8.28 1.95 -13.32
C HIS A 27 -6.90 1.28 -13.35
N GLU A 28 -6.85 0.10 -13.96
CA GLU A 28 -5.61 -0.65 -14.07
C GLU A 28 -4.53 0.16 -14.81
N GLY A 29 -3.35 0.29 -14.18
CA GLY A 29 -2.20 0.97 -14.77
C GLY A 29 -2.24 2.50 -14.67
N GLU A 30 -3.27 3.09 -14.05
CA GLU A 30 -3.31 4.53 -13.82
C GLU A 30 -2.31 4.98 -12.75
N PHE A 31 -1.71 6.13 -13.00
CA PHE A 31 -0.87 6.82 -12.03
C PHE A 31 -1.64 8.00 -11.43
N VAL A 32 -2.08 7.84 -10.18
CA VAL A 32 -2.93 8.81 -9.49
C VAL A 32 -2.15 9.53 -8.40
N VAL A 33 -2.33 10.85 -8.33
CA VAL A 33 -1.66 11.73 -7.35
C VAL A 33 -2.70 12.41 -6.48
N PHE A 34 -2.60 12.25 -5.16
CA PHE A 34 -3.38 13.02 -4.20
C PHE A 34 -2.63 14.30 -3.82
N VAL A 35 -3.22 15.46 -4.12
CA VAL A 35 -2.66 16.79 -3.82
C VAL A 35 -3.63 17.59 -2.95
N GLY A 36 -3.08 18.35 -2.00
CA GLY A 36 -3.87 19.18 -1.08
C GLY A 36 -3.04 19.67 0.11
N PRO A 37 -3.57 20.59 0.94
CA PRO A 37 -2.85 21.19 2.05
C PRO A 37 -2.47 20.17 3.15
N SER A 38 -1.59 20.55 4.07
CA SER A 38 -1.28 19.71 5.24
C SER A 38 -2.57 19.42 6.02
N GLY A 39 -2.71 18.19 6.53
CA GLY A 39 -3.87 17.78 7.32
C GLY A 39 -5.14 17.41 6.52
N CYS A 40 -5.17 17.52 5.19
CA CYS A 40 -6.38 17.24 4.39
C CYS A 40 -6.71 15.74 4.18
N GLY A 41 -6.07 14.82 4.92
CA GLY A 41 -6.41 13.39 4.88
C GLY A 41 -5.70 12.51 3.82
N LYS A 42 -4.79 13.05 3.01
CA LYS A 42 -4.06 12.26 1.96
C LYS A 42 -3.39 11.01 2.50
N SER A 43 -2.56 11.17 3.54
CA SER A 43 -1.84 10.06 4.15
C SER A 43 -2.80 9.08 4.84
N THR A 44 -3.91 9.58 5.38
CA THR A 44 -4.97 8.75 5.95
C THR A 44 -5.62 7.88 4.88
N LEU A 45 -5.95 8.46 3.71
CA LEU A 45 -6.51 7.71 2.58
C LEU A 45 -5.56 6.63 2.07
N LEU A 46 -4.27 6.96 1.87
CA LEU A 46 -3.27 5.96 1.45
C LEU A 46 -3.12 4.83 2.48
N ARG A 47 -3.14 5.16 3.79
CA ARG A 47 -3.11 4.16 4.86
C ARG A 47 -4.37 3.29 4.89
N MET A 48 -5.55 3.85 4.60
CA MET A 48 -6.78 3.07 4.48
C MET A 48 -6.72 2.08 3.31
N ILE A 49 -6.20 2.49 2.15
CA ILE A 49 -6.00 1.60 0.98
C ILE A 49 -5.02 0.48 1.33
N ALA A 50 -3.89 0.81 1.96
CA ALA A 50 -2.89 -0.16 2.40
C ALA A 50 -3.34 -1.05 3.57
N GLY A 51 -4.43 -0.70 4.26
CA GLY A 51 -4.96 -1.42 5.42
C GLY A 51 -4.28 -1.09 6.75
N LEU A 52 -3.45 -0.04 6.79
CA LEU A 52 -2.79 0.45 8.00
C LEU A 52 -3.70 1.36 8.83
N GLU A 53 -4.85 1.73 8.29
CA GLU A 53 -5.92 2.46 8.98
C GLU A 53 -7.25 1.81 8.62
N THR A 54 -8.18 1.71 9.58
CA THR A 54 -9.51 1.17 9.34
C THR A 54 -10.42 2.18 8.65
N ILE A 55 -11.29 1.71 7.77
CA ILE A 55 -12.38 2.51 7.20
C ILE A 55 -13.55 2.51 8.20
N THR A 56 -14.14 3.67 8.48
CA THR A 56 -15.28 3.77 9.41
C THR A 56 -16.58 3.32 8.73
N SER A 57 -16.81 3.74 7.49
CA SER A 57 -17.96 3.32 6.68
C SER A 57 -17.65 3.43 5.19
N GLY A 58 -18.50 2.82 4.36
CA GLY A 58 -18.25 2.67 2.92
C GLY A 58 -17.33 1.50 2.62
N ASP A 59 -17.02 1.32 1.34
CA ASP A 59 -16.38 0.10 0.84
C ASP A 59 -15.13 0.42 0.01
N LEU A 60 -14.07 -0.34 0.27
CA LEU A 60 -12.85 -0.36 -0.53
C LEU A 60 -12.79 -1.68 -1.29
N PHE A 61 -12.65 -1.60 -2.60
CA PHE A 61 -12.40 -2.73 -3.48
C PHE A 61 -11.02 -2.62 -4.10
N ILE A 62 -10.32 -3.76 -4.19
CA ILE A 62 -9.11 -3.91 -5.00
C ILE A 62 -9.36 -5.09 -5.94
N GLY A 63 -9.47 -4.79 -7.24
CA GLY A 63 -10.11 -5.69 -8.19
C GLY A 63 -11.56 -5.96 -7.79
N GLU A 64 -11.96 -7.23 -7.77
CA GLU A 64 -13.33 -7.65 -7.42
C GLU A 64 -13.54 -7.88 -5.90
N LYS A 65 -12.48 -7.83 -5.10
CA LYS A 65 -12.54 -8.19 -3.67
C LYS A 65 -12.71 -6.94 -2.81
N ARG A 66 -13.71 -6.98 -1.92
CA ARG A 66 -13.87 -6.00 -0.83
C ARG A 66 -12.78 -6.20 0.22
N MET A 67 -12.07 -5.13 0.58
CA MET A 67 -10.83 -5.18 1.37
C MET A 67 -10.93 -4.61 2.79
N ASN A 68 -12.07 -4.08 3.21
CA ASN A 68 -12.23 -3.41 4.52
C ASN A 68 -11.68 -4.24 5.69
N ASP A 69 -11.93 -5.55 5.68
CA ASP A 69 -11.54 -6.49 6.74
C ASP A 69 -10.30 -7.32 6.40
N THR A 70 -9.71 -7.12 5.21
CA THR A 70 -8.50 -7.82 4.77
C THR A 70 -7.27 -7.16 5.41
N PRO A 71 -6.39 -7.92 6.08
CA PRO A 71 -5.18 -7.37 6.69
C PRO A 71 -4.18 -6.88 5.61
N PRO A 72 -3.31 -5.90 5.91
CA PRO A 72 -2.38 -5.30 4.94
C PRO A 72 -1.59 -6.32 4.10
N ALA A 73 -1.08 -7.36 4.75
CA ALA A 73 -0.22 -8.37 4.12
C ALA A 73 -0.94 -9.17 3.01
N GLU A 74 -2.27 -9.24 3.05
CA GLU A 74 -3.10 -9.99 2.11
C GLU A 74 -3.74 -9.11 1.02
N ARG A 75 -3.52 -7.79 1.06
CA ARG A 75 -4.11 -6.86 0.09
C ARG A 75 -3.40 -6.82 -1.26
N GLY A 76 -2.20 -7.40 -1.35
CA GLY A 76 -1.38 -7.36 -2.57
C GLY A 76 -0.88 -5.94 -2.92
N VAL A 77 -0.76 -5.06 -1.93
CA VAL A 77 -0.30 -3.67 -2.08
C VAL A 77 1.12 -3.52 -1.53
N GLY A 78 1.98 -2.83 -2.28
CA GLY A 78 3.28 -2.36 -1.79
C GLY A 78 3.18 -0.91 -1.31
N MET A 79 3.73 -0.60 -0.13
CA MET A 79 3.73 0.76 0.43
C MET A 79 5.14 1.24 0.73
N VAL A 80 5.45 2.47 0.29
CA VAL A 80 6.68 3.18 0.62
C VAL A 80 6.34 4.35 1.55
N PHE A 81 7.00 4.42 2.70
CA PHE A 81 6.73 5.43 3.72
C PHE A 81 7.55 6.71 3.51
N GLN A 82 7.05 7.85 4.01
CA GLN A 82 7.75 9.14 3.96
C GLN A 82 9.10 9.10 4.71
N SER A 83 9.14 8.42 5.85
CA SER A 83 10.38 8.17 6.59
C SER A 83 10.90 6.79 6.22
N TYR A 84 12.19 6.68 5.90
CA TYR A 84 12.81 5.42 5.52
C TYR A 84 12.67 4.38 6.63
N ALA A 85 11.90 3.33 6.34
CA ALA A 85 11.64 2.21 7.25
C ALA A 85 12.50 0.99 6.86
N LEU A 86 13.79 1.22 6.59
CA LEU A 86 14.75 0.16 6.31
C LEU A 86 15.25 -0.48 7.61
N TYR A 87 15.59 -1.76 7.55
CA TYR A 87 16.26 -2.45 8.65
C TYR A 87 17.76 -2.12 8.58
N PRO A 88 18.31 -1.31 9.50
CA PRO A 88 19.67 -0.77 9.38
C PRO A 88 20.76 -1.82 9.58
N HIS A 89 20.40 -2.97 10.16
CA HIS A 89 21.29 -4.10 10.40
C HIS A 89 21.28 -5.12 9.26
N LEU A 90 20.50 -4.88 8.20
CA LEU A 90 20.42 -5.71 7.01
C LEU A 90 21.11 -5.00 5.84
N SER A 91 21.79 -5.76 4.99
CA SER A 91 22.28 -5.28 3.70
C SER A 91 21.13 -4.85 2.76
N VAL A 92 21.48 -4.19 1.66
CA VAL A 92 20.50 -3.77 0.63
C VAL A 92 19.72 -4.98 0.10
N ALA A 93 20.42 -6.06 -0.30
CA ALA A 93 19.80 -7.29 -0.79
C ALA A 93 18.91 -7.97 0.27
N GLU A 94 19.30 -7.90 1.55
CA GLU A 94 18.49 -8.44 2.64
C GLU A 94 17.22 -7.62 2.89
N ASN A 95 17.29 -6.30 2.82
CA ASN A 95 16.10 -5.44 2.88
C ASN A 95 15.15 -5.75 1.71
N MET A 96 15.66 -5.87 0.48
CA MET A 96 14.87 -6.18 -0.71
C MET A 96 14.24 -7.58 -0.68
N SER A 97 14.93 -8.57 -0.11
CA SER A 97 14.45 -9.96 -0.05
C SER A 97 13.56 -10.27 1.15
N PHE A 98 13.50 -9.39 2.15
CA PHE A 98 12.87 -9.66 3.45
C PHE A 98 11.43 -10.16 3.34
N GLY A 99 10.57 -9.44 2.59
CA GLY A 99 9.17 -9.83 2.41
C GLY A 99 8.99 -11.18 1.70
N LEU A 100 9.85 -11.49 0.73
CA LEU A 100 9.82 -12.77 0.01
C LEU A 100 10.27 -13.93 0.90
N LYS A 101 11.28 -13.70 1.76
CA LYS A 101 11.72 -14.69 2.76
C LYS A 101 10.60 -15.01 3.76
N LEU A 102 9.91 -13.98 4.27
CA LEU A 102 8.76 -14.16 5.17
C LEU A 102 7.60 -14.90 4.49
N ALA A 103 7.37 -14.67 3.20
CA ALA A 103 6.39 -15.40 2.41
C ALA A 103 6.80 -16.83 2.04
N GLY A 104 7.97 -17.30 2.47
CA GLY A 104 8.46 -18.65 2.18
C GLY A 104 8.85 -18.88 0.72
N ALA A 105 9.21 -17.82 -0.03
CA ALA A 105 9.63 -17.95 -1.41
C ALA A 105 10.93 -18.75 -1.54
N LYS A 106 11.07 -19.53 -2.61
CA LYS A 106 12.29 -20.28 -2.92
C LYS A 106 13.47 -19.35 -3.16
N LYS A 107 14.68 -19.80 -2.78
CA LYS A 107 15.92 -19.00 -2.87
C LYS A 107 16.20 -18.52 -4.31
N GLU A 108 15.92 -19.35 -5.30
CA GLU A 108 16.12 -19.04 -6.71
C GLU A 108 15.23 -17.87 -7.15
N VAL A 109 13.96 -17.89 -6.73
CA VAL A 109 12.98 -16.81 -7.01
C VAL A 109 13.38 -15.52 -6.32
N ILE A 110 13.86 -15.61 -5.07
CA ILE A 110 14.35 -14.44 -4.33
C ILE A 110 15.53 -13.80 -5.06
N ASN A 111 16.54 -14.59 -5.41
CA ASN A 111 17.74 -14.08 -6.09
C ASN A 111 17.39 -13.44 -7.43
N GLN A 112 16.53 -14.09 -8.23
CA GLN A 112 16.08 -13.55 -9.51
C GLN A 112 15.39 -12.19 -9.35
N ARG A 113 14.44 -12.08 -8.40
CA ARG A 113 13.69 -10.84 -8.18
C ARG A 113 14.55 -9.72 -7.61
N VAL A 114 15.46 -10.04 -6.69
CA VAL A 114 16.39 -9.04 -6.13
C VAL A 114 17.30 -8.47 -7.22
N ASN A 115 17.92 -9.32 -8.04
CA ASN A 115 18.80 -8.85 -9.11
C ASN A 115 18.05 -7.99 -10.13
N GLN A 116 16.86 -8.42 -10.55
CA GLN A 116 16.03 -7.65 -11.46
C GLN A 116 15.71 -6.24 -10.93
N VAL A 117 15.33 -6.13 -9.66
CA VAL A 117 15.00 -4.83 -9.05
C VAL A 117 16.26 -4.00 -8.82
N ALA A 118 17.40 -4.62 -8.47
CA ALA A 118 18.67 -3.93 -8.32
C ALA A 118 19.16 -3.29 -9.63
N GLU A 119 18.98 -3.97 -10.77
CA GLU A 119 19.28 -3.41 -12.09
C GLU A 119 18.40 -2.19 -12.42
N VAL A 120 17.08 -2.31 -12.20
CA VAL A 120 16.13 -1.19 -12.44
C VAL A 120 16.45 0.03 -11.58
N LEU A 121 16.89 -0.21 -10.34
CA LEU A 121 17.24 0.85 -9.38
C LEU A 121 18.71 1.31 -9.48
N GLN A 122 19.51 0.75 -10.39
CA GLN A 122 20.93 1.06 -10.57
C GLN A 122 21.78 0.84 -9.31
N LEU A 123 21.56 -0.29 -8.65
CA LEU A 123 22.26 -0.71 -7.42
C LEU A 123 23.16 -1.94 -7.61
N ALA A 124 23.25 -2.45 -8.85
CA ALA A 124 24.02 -3.64 -9.21
C ALA A 124 25.52 -3.38 -9.31
#